data_AF-A0A0F9DUY3-F1
#
_entry.id   AF-A0A0F9DUY3-F1
#
_cell.length_a   1.000
_cell.length_b   1.000
_cell.length_c   1.000
_cell.angle_alpha   90.00
_cell.angle_beta   90.00
_cell.angle_gamma   90.00
#
_symmetry.space_group_name_H-M   'P 1'
#
loop_
_entity.id
_entity.type
_entity.pdbx_description
1 polymer ?
#
loop_
_entity_poly.entity_id
_entity_poly.type
_entity_poly.pdbx_seq_one_letter_code
_entity_poly.pdbx_strand_id
1 'polypeptide(L)'
;MARDFDGATDRIDYVPTFAPGGVAQTIAIWCNPDDISTGNDKWFFIARDVSNNAAIWAGYSLGGGLGLFANMRFATGDLKRFSDDTEGFTTGSWQLIIITYDGTTTATGTHIYLDNVEVTYATSDNGSGAANSGDTIMTLGGNNAADNRGFNGQLAEYAIWDRVITAPERAILQAKYSAKFIPNGLRSYRPIVRSQKDV
;
A
#
# COMPACT_ATOMS: atom_id res chain seq x y z
N MET A 1 10.18 14.24 -10.08
CA MET A 1 11.34 13.46 -9.61
C MET A 1 10.81 12.49 -8.56
N ALA A 2 11.26 11.24 -8.55
CA ALA A 2 10.82 10.20 -7.63
C ALA A 2 12.04 9.57 -6.94
N ARG A 3 11.86 8.86 -5.83
CA ARG A 3 12.92 8.04 -5.23
C ARG A 3 12.93 6.68 -5.90
N ASP A 4 14.12 6.24 -6.25
CA ASP A 4 14.41 4.90 -6.76
C ASP A 4 14.69 3.96 -5.57
N PHE A 5 14.19 2.73 -5.65
CA PHE A 5 14.34 1.69 -4.63
C PHE A 5 15.00 0.48 -5.27
N ASP A 6 16.05 -0.03 -4.63
CA ASP A 6 16.94 -1.09 -5.15
C ASP A 6 16.37 -2.52 -5.14
N GLY A 7 15.13 -2.73 -4.68
CA GLY A 7 14.56 -4.06 -4.54
C GLY A 7 15.06 -4.88 -3.34
N ALA A 8 15.91 -4.29 -2.50
CA ALA A 8 16.55 -4.92 -1.35
C ALA A 8 16.33 -4.12 -0.07
N THR A 9 17.23 -3.18 0.22
CA THR A 9 17.30 -2.52 1.54
C THR A 9 16.64 -1.15 1.57
N ASP A 10 16.42 -0.53 0.41
CA ASP A 10 15.82 0.78 0.33
C ASP A 10 14.42 0.80 0.94
N ARG A 11 14.22 1.71 1.90
CA ARG A 11 12.94 1.94 2.54
C ARG A 11 12.82 3.35 3.12
N ILE A 12 11.60 3.74 3.45
CA ILE A 12 11.31 4.94 4.24
C ILE A 12 10.52 4.51 5.47
N ASP A 13 11.11 4.69 6.64
CA ASP A 13 10.47 4.39 7.92
C ASP A 13 9.98 5.68 8.59
N TYR A 14 8.76 5.66 9.14
CA TYR A 14 8.24 6.76 9.95
C TYR A 14 7.18 6.28 10.95
N VAL A 15 6.97 7.04 12.02
CA VAL A 15 5.91 6.77 12.99
C VAL A 15 4.58 7.32 12.45
N PRO A 16 3.55 6.48 12.25
CA PRO A 16 2.25 6.94 11.78
C PRO A 16 1.58 7.82 12.85
N THR A 17 0.77 8.78 12.42
CA THR A 17 0.05 9.71 13.32
C THR A 17 -1.31 9.17 13.77
N PHE A 18 -1.64 7.93 13.40
CA PHE A 18 -2.88 7.24 13.71
C PHE A 18 -2.66 5.72 13.67
N ALA A 19 -3.70 4.93 13.95
CA ALA A 19 -3.68 3.46 13.98
C ALA A 19 -4.20 2.87 12.66
N PRO A 20 -3.36 2.70 11.61
CA PRO A 20 -3.81 2.31 10.27
C PRO A 20 -4.48 0.94 10.21
N GLY A 21 -4.18 0.00 11.10
CA GLY A 21 -4.82 -1.32 11.05
C GLY A 21 -6.20 -1.38 11.71
N GLY A 22 -6.59 -0.36 12.49
CA GLY A 22 -7.82 -0.38 13.31
C GLY A 22 -8.91 0.60 12.90
N VAL A 23 -8.72 1.37 11.82
CA VAL A 23 -9.68 2.40 11.38
C VAL A 23 -9.88 2.36 9.87
N ALA A 24 -10.99 2.95 9.41
CA ALA A 24 -11.18 3.22 8.00
C ALA A 24 -10.05 4.08 7.45
N GLN A 25 -9.57 3.78 6.25
CA GLN A 25 -8.46 4.52 5.66
C GLN A 25 -8.42 4.40 4.14
N THR A 26 -7.64 5.30 3.54
CA THR A 26 -7.18 5.20 2.17
C THR A 26 -5.68 5.37 2.14
N ILE A 27 -4.97 4.55 1.38
CA ILE A 27 -3.56 4.76 1.04
C ILE A 27 -3.46 4.88 -0.47
N ALA A 28 -2.72 5.88 -0.95
CA ALA A 28 -2.43 6.05 -2.36
C ALA A 28 -0.94 6.22 -2.57
N ILE A 29 -0.42 5.66 -3.66
CA ILE A 29 0.98 5.79 -4.05
C ILE A 29 1.09 5.64 -5.56
N TRP A 30 1.94 6.47 -6.18
CA TRP A 30 2.36 6.25 -7.56
C TRP A 30 3.57 5.31 -7.56
N CYS A 31 3.56 4.31 -8.43
CA CYS A 31 4.67 3.38 -8.61
C CYS A 31 5.07 3.25 -10.08
N ASN A 32 6.33 2.94 -10.31
CA ASN A 32 6.88 2.54 -11.60
C ASN A 32 7.86 1.40 -11.33
N PRO A 33 7.40 0.13 -11.36
CA PRO A 33 8.24 -1.01 -11.04
C PRO A 33 9.23 -1.28 -12.18
N ASP A 34 10.43 -1.72 -11.82
CA ASP A 34 11.46 -2.13 -12.79
C ASP A 34 11.36 -3.62 -13.12
N ASP A 35 10.87 -4.43 -12.17
CA ASP A 35 10.70 -5.87 -12.33
C ASP A 35 9.43 -6.40 -11.65
N ILE A 36 8.70 -7.22 -12.41
CA ILE A 36 7.47 -7.93 -11.99
C ILE A 36 7.48 -9.40 -12.45
N SER A 37 8.64 -9.94 -12.81
CA SER A 37 8.73 -11.24 -13.49
C SER A 37 8.71 -12.44 -12.54
N THR A 38 9.57 -12.46 -11.51
CA THR A 38 9.70 -13.58 -10.56
C THR A 38 10.25 -13.12 -9.21
N GLY A 39 9.91 -13.82 -8.13
CA GLY A 39 10.50 -13.58 -6.80
C GLY A 39 9.52 -13.64 -5.64
N ASN A 40 9.89 -13.01 -4.53
CA ASN A 40 8.98 -12.80 -3.40
C ASN A 40 8.07 -11.59 -3.63
N ASP A 41 7.01 -11.50 -2.81
CA ASP A 41 6.17 -10.31 -2.73
C ASP A 41 6.99 -9.02 -2.56
N LYS A 42 6.55 -7.97 -3.24
CA LYS A 42 7.18 -6.65 -3.25
C LYS A 42 6.22 -5.65 -2.63
N TRP A 43 6.69 -4.96 -1.58
CA TRP A 43 5.80 -4.21 -0.70
C TRP A 43 5.85 -2.71 -1.01
N PHE A 44 4.68 -2.12 -1.25
CA PHE A 44 4.54 -0.67 -1.33
C PHE A 44 4.64 -0.05 0.05
N PHE A 45 3.97 -0.67 1.03
CA PHE A 45 4.04 -0.26 2.43
C PHE A 45 3.69 -1.39 3.38
N ILE A 46 4.10 -1.22 4.63
CA ILE A 46 3.63 -1.99 5.79
C ILE A 46 3.57 -1.11 7.03
N ALA A 47 2.48 -1.21 7.79
CA ALA A 47 2.39 -0.72 9.16
C ALA A 47 2.59 -1.86 10.17
N ARG A 48 3.23 -1.58 11.30
CA ARG A 48 3.45 -2.56 12.38
C ARG A 48 3.18 -2.01 13.78
N ASP A 49 2.89 -2.91 14.69
CA ASP A 49 2.79 -2.63 16.13
C ASP A 49 4.17 -2.64 16.82
N VAL A 50 4.16 -2.39 18.13
CA VAL A 50 5.35 -2.39 19.01
C VAL A 50 6.07 -3.73 19.08
N SER A 51 5.38 -4.82 18.75
CA SER A 51 5.92 -6.18 18.72
C SER A 51 6.44 -6.55 17.33
N ASN A 52 6.50 -5.58 16.41
CA ASN A 52 6.91 -5.77 15.02
C ASN A 52 5.98 -6.70 14.23
N ASN A 53 4.72 -6.85 14.62
CA ASN A 53 3.72 -7.58 13.82
C ASN A 53 3.14 -6.66 12.75
N ALA A 54 2.95 -7.19 11.54
CA ALA A 54 2.22 -6.50 10.48
C ALA A 54 0.79 -6.20 10.91
N ALA A 55 0.31 -4.99 10.63
CA ALA A 55 -1.06 -4.56 10.90
C ALA A 55 -1.85 -4.35 9.61
N ILE A 56 -1.26 -3.62 8.66
CA ILE A 56 -1.70 -3.55 7.28
C ILE A 56 -0.48 -3.56 6.36
N TRP A 57 -0.55 -4.27 5.25
CA TRP A 57 0.49 -4.27 4.23
C TRP A 57 -0.12 -4.46 2.85
N ALA A 58 0.55 -3.90 1.85
CA ALA A 58 0.12 -4.00 0.46
C ALA A 58 1.30 -3.96 -0.50
N GLY A 59 1.09 -4.49 -1.70
CA GLY A 59 2.13 -4.73 -2.66
C GLY A 59 1.65 -5.55 -3.84
N TYR A 60 2.60 -6.19 -4.52
CA TYR A 60 2.31 -7.21 -5.53
C TYR A 60 3.06 -8.51 -5.24
N SER A 61 2.43 -9.64 -5.55
CA SER A 61 3.02 -10.97 -5.43
C SER A 61 3.72 -11.38 -6.71
N LEU A 62 4.78 -12.18 -6.54
CA LEU A 62 5.52 -12.84 -7.62
C LEU A 62 5.66 -14.36 -7.39
N GLY A 63 5.24 -14.86 -6.23
CA GLY A 63 5.46 -16.26 -5.80
C GLY A 63 4.36 -17.24 -6.22
N GLY A 64 3.21 -16.75 -6.70
CA GLY A 64 2.06 -17.58 -7.10
C GLY A 64 1.30 -17.04 -8.30
N GLY A 65 1.90 -16.12 -9.06
CA GLY A 65 1.26 -15.31 -10.09
C GLY A 65 1.28 -13.83 -9.74
N LEU A 66 1.36 -12.97 -10.75
CA LEU A 66 1.35 -11.52 -10.57
C LEU A 66 -0.02 -11.05 -10.11
N GLY A 67 -0.07 -10.49 -8.90
CA GLY A 67 -1.32 -9.98 -8.31
C GLY A 67 -1.05 -8.88 -7.30
N LEU A 68 -1.87 -7.82 -7.33
CA LEU A 68 -1.89 -6.81 -6.28
C LEU A 68 -2.58 -7.37 -5.05
N PHE A 69 -2.07 -7.01 -3.87
CA PHE A 69 -2.67 -7.42 -2.60
C PHE A 69 -2.81 -6.27 -1.62
N ALA A 70 -3.81 -6.38 -0.76
CA ALA A 70 -4.01 -5.55 0.42
C ALA A 70 -4.52 -6.44 1.55
N ASN A 71 -3.77 -6.50 2.65
CA ASN A 71 -4.05 -7.41 3.74
C ASN A 71 -4.01 -6.68 5.08
N MET A 72 -4.89 -7.07 6.00
CA MET A 72 -4.95 -6.54 7.35
C MET A 72 -4.88 -7.68 8.36
N ARG A 73 -4.08 -7.48 9.40
CA ARG A 73 -3.90 -8.44 10.48
C ARG A 73 -5.02 -8.29 11.50
N PHE A 74 -5.66 -9.41 11.80
CA PHE A 74 -6.53 -9.54 12.96
C PHE A 74 -6.04 -10.67 13.86
N ALA A 75 -6.51 -10.68 15.10
CA ALA A 75 -6.03 -11.61 16.13
C ALA A 75 -6.25 -13.09 15.80
N THR A 76 -7.29 -13.43 15.02
CA THR A 76 -7.67 -14.82 14.74
C THR A 76 -7.45 -15.21 13.28
N GLY A 77 -7.81 -14.33 12.34
CA GLY A 77 -7.63 -14.59 10.92
C GLY A 77 -7.51 -13.29 10.14
N ASP A 78 -6.54 -13.23 9.24
CA ASP A 78 -6.22 -12.02 8.47
C ASP A 78 -7.30 -11.77 7.42
N LEU A 79 -7.64 -10.50 7.23
CA LEU A 79 -8.40 -10.07 6.06
C LEU A 79 -7.43 -10.03 4.88
N LYS A 80 -7.80 -10.68 3.77
CA LYS A 80 -6.97 -10.72 2.56
C LYS A 80 -7.75 -10.36 1.32
N ARG A 81 -7.14 -9.50 0.50
CA ARG A 81 -7.58 -9.20 -0.86
C ARG A 81 -6.41 -9.44 -1.80
N PHE A 82 -6.64 -10.26 -2.82
CA PHE A 82 -5.67 -10.58 -3.86
C PHE A 82 -6.35 -10.47 -5.21
N SER A 83 -5.74 -9.77 -6.17
CA SER A 83 -6.33 -9.56 -7.49
C SER A 83 -6.24 -10.81 -8.38
N ASP A 84 -7.27 -11.07 -9.20
CA ASP A 84 -7.25 -12.12 -10.24
C ASP A 84 -6.43 -11.70 -11.46
N ASP A 85 -6.59 -10.45 -11.84
CA ASP A 85 -6.05 -9.87 -13.05
C ASP A 85 -5.33 -8.58 -12.71
N THR A 86 -4.08 -8.49 -13.16
CA THR A 86 -3.30 -7.26 -13.10
C THR A 86 -3.03 -6.75 -14.51
N GLU A 87 -3.87 -7.09 -15.50
CA GLU A 87 -3.87 -6.47 -16.81
C GLU A 87 -3.79 -4.94 -16.67
N GLY A 88 -2.68 -4.39 -17.16
CA GLY A 88 -2.33 -2.99 -17.01
C GLY A 88 -1.20 -2.72 -16.02
N PHE A 89 -1.00 -3.54 -14.97
CA PHE A 89 0.16 -3.44 -14.09
C PHE A 89 1.42 -3.88 -14.84
N THR A 90 2.29 -2.93 -15.11
CA THR A 90 3.41 -3.06 -16.05
C THR A 90 4.65 -2.41 -15.48
N THR A 91 5.80 -2.82 -16.01
CA THR A 91 7.08 -2.19 -15.68
C THR A 91 7.36 -0.97 -16.55
N GLY A 92 8.21 -0.08 -16.07
CA GLY A 92 8.69 1.09 -16.82
C GLY A 92 7.62 2.16 -17.11
N SER A 93 6.45 2.07 -16.48
CA SER A 93 5.35 3.02 -16.60
C SER A 93 4.84 3.47 -15.23
N TRP A 94 4.54 4.76 -15.09
CA TRP A 94 3.93 5.30 -13.88
C TRP A 94 2.47 4.90 -13.76
N GLN A 95 2.11 4.31 -12.63
CA GLN A 95 0.76 3.84 -12.32
C GLN A 95 0.35 4.23 -10.91
N LEU A 96 -0.94 4.51 -10.73
CA LEU A 96 -1.50 4.89 -9.44
C LEU A 96 -2.11 3.67 -8.74
N ILE A 97 -1.62 3.35 -7.55
CA ILE A 97 -2.22 2.37 -6.66
C ILE A 97 -3.00 3.10 -5.56
N ILE A 98 -4.28 2.75 -5.40
CA ILE A 98 -5.12 3.24 -4.30
C ILE A 98 -5.71 2.05 -3.57
N ILE A 99 -5.61 2.03 -2.26
CA ILE A 99 -6.21 1.01 -1.40
C ILE A 99 -7.15 1.71 -0.44
N THR A 100 -8.39 1.27 -0.37
CA THR A 100 -9.36 1.73 0.62
C THR A 100 -9.74 0.59 1.55
N TYR A 101 -9.90 0.90 2.82
CA TYR A 101 -10.37 -0.02 3.85
C TYR A 101 -11.43 0.67 4.71
N ASP A 102 -12.57 0.04 4.94
CA ASP A 102 -13.69 0.62 5.69
C ASP A 102 -13.61 0.43 7.22
N GLY A 103 -12.57 -0.24 7.73
CA GLY A 103 -12.42 -0.51 9.16
C GLY A 103 -13.15 -1.75 9.67
N THR A 104 -13.78 -2.53 8.78
CA THR A 104 -14.54 -3.74 9.16
C THR A 104 -13.71 -5.01 9.00
N THR A 105 -14.26 -6.15 9.41
CA THR A 105 -13.65 -7.46 9.15
C THR A 105 -14.02 -8.02 7.78
N THR A 106 -14.85 -7.33 6.98
CA THR A 106 -15.39 -7.88 5.74
C THR A 106 -14.48 -7.54 4.57
N ALA A 107 -14.05 -8.56 3.82
CA ALA A 107 -13.14 -8.40 2.68
C ALA A 107 -13.69 -7.45 1.62
N THR A 108 -15.01 -7.43 1.40
CA THR A 108 -15.68 -6.53 0.45
C THR A 108 -15.70 -5.06 0.90
N GLY A 109 -15.28 -4.75 2.12
CA GLY A 109 -15.00 -3.40 2.60
C GLY A 109 -13.59 -2.91 2.28
N THR A 110 -12.79 -3.73 1.60
CA THR A 110 -11.42 -3.41 1.18
C THR A 110 -11.30 -3.45 -0.33
N HIS A 111 -10.80 -2.37 -0.92
CA HIS A 111 -10.70 -2.24 -2.37
C HIS A 111 -9.29 -1.83 -2.78
N ILE A 112 -8.84 -2.36 -3.92
CA ILE A 112 -7.58 -2.03 -4.60
C ILE A 112 -7.96 -1.46 -5.96
N TYR A 113 -7.42 -0.28 -6.27
CA TYR A 113 -7.58 0.39 -7.54
C TYR A 113 -6.22 0.55 -8.21
N LEU A 114 -6.15 0.18 -9.49
CA LEU A 114 -5.04 0.44 -10.40
C LEU A 114 -5.48 1.52 -11.39
N ASP A 115 -4.76 2.64 -11.44
CA ASP A 115 -5.10 3.79 -12.27
C ASP A 115 -6.56 4.25 -12.11
N ASN A 116 -7.03 4.24 -10.86
CA ASN A 116 -8.40 4.56 -10.42
C ASN A 116 -9.50 3.61 -10.96
N VAL A 117 -9.13 2.44 -11.49
CA VAL A 117 -10.04 1.35 -11.85
C VAL A 117 -9.92 0.25 -10.79
N GLU A 118 -11.05 -0.23 -10.26
CA GLU A 118 -11.01 -1.32 -9.28
C GLU A 118 -10.61 -2.62 -9.96
N VAL A 119 -9.69 -3.36 -9.34
CA VAL A 119 -9.28 -4.69 -9.83
C VAL A 119 -10.34 -5.74 -9.53
N THR A 120 -10.29 -6.87 -10.24
CA THR A 120 -11.03 -8.09 -9.90
C THR A 120 -10.24 -8.89 -8.86
N TYR A 121 -10.90 -9.76 -8.08
CA TYR A 121 -10.27 -10.44 -6.94
C TYR A 121 -10.35 -11.97 -7.03
N ALA A 122 -9.18 -12.61 -7.00
CA ALA A 122 -9.01 -14.05 -6.84
C ALA A 122 -9.31 -14.52 -5.43
N THR A 123 -8.99 -13.67 -4.44
CA THR A 123 -9.11 -14.00 -3.02
C THR A 123 -9.80 -12.88 -2.28
N SER A 124 -10.74 -13.26 -1.42
CA SER A 124 -11.49 -12.37 -0.54
C SER A 124 -11.78 -13.09 0.77
N ASP A 125 -10.81 -13.04 1.68
CA ASP A 125 -10.92 -13.64 3.01
C ASP A 125 -11.32 -12.56 4.02
N ASN A 126 -12.37 -12.84 4.80
CA ASN A 126 -12.75 -11.98 5.90
C ASN A 126 -11.75 -12.08 7.05
N GLY A 127 -11.52 -10.95 7.72
CA GLY A 127 -10.81 -10.92 8.98
C GLY A 127 -11.64 -11.52 10.12
N SER A 128 -10.97 -11.87 11.23
CA SER A 128 -11.64 -12.28 12.46
C SER A 128 -10.82 -11.98 13.71
N GLY A 129 -11.51 -11.59 14.79
CA GLY A 129 -10.89 -11.14 16.03
C GLY A 129 -10.64 -9.63 16.06
N ALA A 130 -9.85 -9.15 17.02
CA ALA A 130 -9.48 -7.75 17.13
C ALA A 130 -8.46 -7.35 16.05
N ALA A 131 -8.62 -6.16 15.47
CA ALA A 131 -7.65 -5.61 14.53
C ALA A 131 -6.33 -5.25 15.23
N ASN A 132 -5.21 -5.44 14.54
CA ASN A 132 -3.92 -4.92 14.99
C ASN A 132 -3.85 -3.42 14.67
N SER A 133 -3.45 -2.56 15.60
CA SER A 133 -3.48 -1.09 15.39
C SER A 133 -2.45 -0.59 14.38
N GLY A 134 -1.24 -1.18 14.34
CA GLY A 134 -0.18 -0.77 13.40
C GLY A 134 0.36 0.65 13.59
N ASP A 135 0.31 1.17 14.81
CA ASP A 135 0.58 2.58 15.13
C ASP A 135 2.05 2.90 15.45
N THR A 136 2.95 1.91 15.37
CA THR A 136 4.34 2.09 15.80
C THR A 136 5.27 2.50 14.67
N ILE A 137 5.23 1.79 13.56
CA ILE A 137 6.09 2.06 12.40
C ILE A 137 5.33 1.81 11.11
N MET A 138 5.46 2.74 10.18
CA MET A 138 5.09 2.59 8.78
C MET A 138 6.37 2.59 7.95
N THR A 139 6.55 1.54 7.17
CA THR A 139 7.64 1.38 6.20
C THR A 139 7.08 1.50 4.80
N LEU A 140 7.71 2.31 3.94
CA LEU A 140 7.40 2.41 2.50
C LEU A 140 8.51 1.78 1.67
N GLY A 141 8.12 1.12 0.57
CA GLY A 141 9.04 0.54 -0.42
C GLY A 141 9.79 -0.70 0.04
N GLY A 142 9.45 -1.28 1.18
CA GLY A 142 10.07 -2.52 1.63
C GLY A 142 9.48 -3.08 2.91
N ASN A 143 10.24 -4.00 3.51
CA ASN A 143 9.86 -4.70 4.71
C ASN A 143 11.01 -4.64 5.72
N ASN A 144 10.82 -3.85 6.78
CA ASN A 144 11.80 -3.67 7.85
C ASN A 144 12.14 -4.96 8.64
N ALA A 145 11.44 -6.07 8.41
CA ALA A 145 11.73 -7.38 9.00
C ALA A 145 12.34 -8.39 8.02
N ALA A 146 12.41 -8.09 6.72
CA ALA A 146 13.01 -8.96 5.70
C ALA A 146 13.38 -8.19 4.43
N ASP A 147 14.67 -8.13 4.09
CA ASP A 147 15.17 -7.32 2.96
C ASP A 147 14.84 -7.93 1.57
N ASN A 148 14.37 -9.18 1.48
CA ASN A 148 14.05 -9.81 0.19
C ASN A 148 12.67 -9.43 -0.39
N ARG A 149 11.95 -8.51 0.26
CA ARG A 149 10.62 -8.00 -0.12
C ARG A 149 10.60 -6.50 -0.44
N GLY A 150 11.79 -5.90 -0.58
CA GLY A 150 11.97 -4.52 -1.05
C GLY A 150 11.39 -4.32 -2.44
N PHE A 151 10.71 -3.19 -2.65
CA PHE A 151 10.20 -2.75 -3.95
C PHE A 151 11.38 -2.40 -4.87
N ASN A 152 11.30 -2.81 -6.15
CA ASN A 152 12.32 -2.50 -7.15
C ASN A 152 11.74 -1.52 -8.19
N GLY A 153 12.29 -0.32 -8.25
CA GLY A 153 11.85 0.77 -9.12
C GLY A 153 11.46 2.03 -8.35
N GLN A 154 10.60 2.86 -8.94
CA GLN A 154 10.34 4.21 -8.43
C GLN A 154 9.01 4.33 -7.70
N LEU A 155 8.99 5.04 -6.56
CA LEU A 155 7.77 5.41 -5.84
C LEU A 155 7.65 6.93 -5.70
N ALA A 156 6.42 7.43 -5.77
CA ALA A 156 6.10 8.86 -5.64
C ALA A 156 4.75 9.08 -4.95
N GLU A 157 4.55 10.30 -4.44
CA GLU A 157 3.22 10.82 -4.08
C GLU A 157 2.44 9.94 -3.08
N TYR A 158 3.15 9.31 -2.13
CA TYR A 158 2.52 8.54 -1.07
C TYR A 158 1.64 9.42 -0.20
N ALA A 159 0.40 9.00 0.01
CA ALA A 159 -0.54 9.67 0.90
C ALA A 159 -1.40 8.66 1.65
N ILE A 160 -1.84 9.05 2.85
CA ILE A 160 -2.72 8.26 3.69
C ILE A 160 -3.79 9.14 4.33
N TRP A 161 -5.03 8.69 4.26
CA TRP A 161 -6.21 9.30 4.86
C TRP A 161 -6.83 8.35 5.89
N ASP A 162 -7.42 8.88 6.96
CA ASP A 162 -8.15 8.12 7.98
C ASP A 162 -9.65 7.93 7.65
N ARG A 163 -9.94 7.85 6.35
CA ARG A 163 -11.27 7.54 5.83
C ARG A 163 -11.15 6.93 4.44
N VAL A 164 -12.25 6.36 3.98
CA VAL A 164 -12.43 6.02 2.57
C VAL A 164 -12.64 7.30 1.77
N ILE A 165 -11.78 7.56 0.80
CA ILE A 165 -11.97 8.67 -0.16
C ILE A 165 -12.93 8.25 -1.28
N THR A 166 -13.67 9.21 -1.79
CA THR A 166 -14.71 9.00 -2.80
C THR A 166 -14.14 8.82 -4.21
N ALA A 167 -14.94 8.32 -5.15
CA ALA A 167 -14.51 8.18 -6.54
C ALA A 167 -14.06 9.52 -7.19
N PRO A 168 -14.74 10.67 -6.98
CA PRO A 168 -14.24 11.96 -7.44
C PRO A 168 -12.90 12.35 -6.81
N GLU A 169 -12.68 12.03 -5.54
CA GLU A 169 -11.40 12.30 -4.88
C GLU A 169 -10.27 11.43 -5.44
N ARG A 170 -10.52 10.15 -5.74
CA ARG A 170 -9.54 9.30 -6.43
C ARG A 170 -9.22 9.82 -7.84
N ALA A 171 -10.20 10.37 -8.54
CA ALA A 171 -9.99 10.98 -9.86
C ALA A 171 -9.05 12.21 -9.81
N ILE A 172 -9.03 12.95 -8.70
CA ILE A 172 -8.06 14.04 -8.48
C ILE A 172 -6.62 13.47 -8.46
N LEU A 173 -6.41 12.35 -7.76
CA LEU A 173 -5.10 11.68 -7.71
C LEU A 173 -4.70 11.12 -9.09
N GLN A 174 -5.65 10.52 -9.83
CA GLN A 174 -5.40 10.02 -11.19
C GLN A 174 -5.01 11.13 -12.16
N ALA A 175 -5.60 12.32 -12.00
CA ALA A 175 -5.23 13.53 -12.73
C ALA A 175 -3.90 14.15 -12.27
N LYS A 176 -3.14 13.46 -11.40
CA LYS A 176 -1.81 13.83 -10.90
C LYS A 176 -1.78 15.10 -10.06
N TYR A 177 -2.93 15.50 -9.50
CA TYR A 177 -2.94 16.55 -8.49
C TYR A 177 -2.38 16.00 -7.17
N SER A 178 -1.72 16.87 -6.42
CA SER A 178 -1.20 16.52 -5.10
C SER A 178 -2.32 16.04 -4.17
N ALA A 179 -2.03 15.07 -3.31
CA ALA A 179 -2.93 14.62 -2.25
C ALA A 179 -3.46 15.76 -1.35
N LYS A 180 -2.75 16.89 -1.31
CA LYS A 180 -3.17 18.12 -0.61
C LYS A 180 -4.48 18.71 -1.13
N PHE A 181 -4.93 18.36 -2.35
CA PHE A 181 -6.24 18.74 -2.87
C PHE A 181 -7.40 17.95 -2.23
N ILE A 182 -7.09 16.94 -1.41
CA ILE A 182 -8.05 16.14 -0.64
C ILE A 182 -7.69 16.30 0.86
N PRO A 183 -7.83 17.50 1.44
CA PRO A 183 -7.30 17.78 2.78
C PRO A 183 -8.06 17.06 3.90
N ASN A 184 -9.35 16.76 3.68
CA ASN A 184 -10.18 16.12 4.69
C ASN A 184 -9.69 14.69 4.96
N GLY A 185 -9.29 14.44 6.21
CA GLY A 185 -8.78 13.15 6.68
C GLY A 185 -7.33 12.85 6.29
N LEU A 186 -6.61 13.75 5.62
CA LEU A 186 -5.22 13.51 5.22
C LEU A 186 -4.32 13.45 6.48
N ARG A 187 -3.73 12.29 6.75
CA ARG A 187 -2.86 12.04 7.91
C ARG A 187 -1.38 12.13 7.58
N SER A 188 -1.02 11.83 6.34
CA SER A 188 0.35 11.95 5.88
C SER A 188 0.41 12.10 4.36
N TYR A 189 1.37 12.89 3.90
CA TYR A 189 1.69 13.01 2.49
C TYR A 189 3.20 13.17 2.32
N ARG A 190 3.79 12.28 1.54
CA ARG A 190 5.19 12.28 1.15
C ARG A 190 5.23 12.33 -0.37
N PRO A 191 5.70 13.43 -0.97
CA PRO A 191 5.83 13.49 -2.43
C PRO A 191 6.94 12.55 -2.94
N ILE A 192 7.90 12.18 -2.08
CA ILE A 192 9.05 11.29 -2.41
C ILE A 192 9.85 11.84 -3.62
N VAL A 193 10.07 13.16 -3.64
CA VAL A 193 10.62 13.87 -4.82
C VAL A 193 12.16 13.91 -4.94
N ARG A 194 12.90 13.05 -4.23
CA ARG A 194 14.37 13.05 -4.29
C ARG A 194 14.98 11.67 -4.02
N SER A 195 16.10 11.38 -4.69
CA SER A 195 17.07 10.36 -4.27
C SER A 195 17.80 10.87 -3.03
N GLN A 196 17.11 10.88 -1.89
CA GLN A 196 17.84 11.07 -0.64
C GLN A 196 18.60 9.77 -0.39
N LYS A 197 19.92 9.82 -0.58
CA LYS A 197 20.82 8.91 0.13
C LYS A 197 20.60 9.20 1.62
N ASP A 198 19.70 8.45 2.22
CA ASP A 198 19.57 8.39 3.66
C ASP A 198 20.81 7.64 4.15
N VAL A 199 21.60 8.32 4.98
CA VAL A 199 22.86 7.85 5.57
C VAL A 199 22.65 6.64 6.46
#